data_AF-A0A930FHI7-F1
#
_entry.id   AF-A0A930FHI7-F1
#
_cell.length_a   1.000
_cell.length_b   1.000
_cell.length_c   1.000
_cell.angle_alpha   90.00
_cell.angle_beta   90.00
_cell.angle_gamma   90.00
#
_symmetry.space_group_name_H-M   'P 1'
#
loop_
_entity.id
_entity.type
_entity.pdbx_description
1 polymer ?
#
loop_
_entity_poly.entity_id
_entity_poly.type
_entity_poly.pdbx_seq_one_letter_code
_entity_poly.pdbx_strand_id
1 'polypeptide(L)'
;MANFLSRLFNEDARKLKQIQKKIKPVLDLEEEYKAKSDDELKAMTPNLREKLAAGATLDDIFVEAFATAREACRRVIGEFPYPVQLMGAAVMQGGDIAEMKTGEGKTLTSVMAVYLNALEGKGVHVVTVNEYLSERDSAWMGEIHRFLGLTVGLNLRQLTKAQKRAAYACDITYTTNSELGFDYLRDNM
;
A
#
# COMPACT_ATOMS: atom_id res chain seq x y z
N MET A 1 -4.95 12.30 -36.91
CA MET A 1 -4.88 10.83 -37.11
C MET A 1 -3.47 10.38 -36.76
N ALA A 2 -3.27 9.74 -35.61
CA ALA A 2 -1.95 9.25 -35.21
C ALA A 2 -1.63 7.95 -35.97
N ASN A 3 -0.53 7.97 -36.72
CA ASN A 3 -0.08 6.91 -37.63
C ASN A 3 0.16 5.58 -36.89
N PHE A 4 -0.14 4.46 -37.54
CA PHE A 4 0.05 3.09 -37.05
C PHE A 4 1.45 2.84 -36.41
N LEU A 5 2.48 3.51 -36.91
CA LEU A 5 3.84 3.50 -36.36
C LEU A 5 3.93 4.13 -34.96
N SER A 6 3.23 5.23 -34.67
CA SER A 6 3.27 5.87 -33.35
C SER A 6 2.56 5.05 -32.27
N ARG A 7 1.61 4.17 -32.65
CA ARG A 7 1.00 3.18 -31.74
C ARG A 7 1.93 2.02 -31.42
N LEU A 8 2.80 1.63 -32.36
CA LEU A 8 3.79 0.57 -32.16
C LEU A 8 4.92 1.00 -31.20
N PHE A 9 5.32 2.27 -31.19
CA PHE A 9 6.40 2.79 -30.33
C PHE A 9 5.92 3.47 -29.04
N ASN A 10 4.63 3.41 -28.71
CA ASN A 10 4.13 4.01 -27.46
C ASN A 10 4.44 3.08 -26.26
N GLU A 11 5.54 3.35 -25.58
CA GLU A 11 5.99 2.59 -24.40
C GLU A 11 5.00 2.67 -23.24
N ASP A 12 4.37 3.83 -23.01
CA ASP A 12 3.38 4.01 -21.94
C ASP A 12 2.17 3.10 -22.16
N ALA A 13 1.67 3.01 -23.40
CA ALA A 13 0.58 2.11 -23.74
C ALA A 13 0.94 0.64 -23.53
N ARG A 14 2.21 0.25 -23.73
CA ARG A 14 2.69 -1.11 -23.46
C ARG A 14 2.78 -1.37 -21.95
N LYS A 15 3.35 -0.44 -21.17
CA LYS A 15 3.42 -0.52 -19.70
C LYS A 15 2.02 -0.62 -19.09
N LEU A 16 1.09 0.24 -19.52
CA LEU A 16 -0.30 0.21 -19.05
C LEU A 16 -0.97 -1.13 -19.33
N LYS A 17 -0.77 -1.74 -20.50
CA LYS A 17 -1.28 -3.09 -20.80
C LYS A 17 -0.67 -4.17 -19.89
N GLN A 18 0.61 -4.08 -19.57
CA GLN A 18 1.27 -5.01 -18.64
C GLN A 18 0.67 -4.87 -17.23
N ILE A 19 0.47 -3.63 -16.76
CA ILE A 19 -0.16 -3.35 -15.46
C ILE A 19 -1.59 -3.88 -15.43
N GLN A 20 -2.40 -3.61 -16.46
CA GLN A 20 -3.76 -4.15 -16.59
C GLN A 20 -3.78 -5.68 -16.54
N LYS A 21 -2.83 -6.33 -17.21
CA LYS A 21 -2.68 -7.78 -17.14
C LYS A 21 -2.29 -8.25 -15.74
N LYS A 22 -1.39 -7.53 -15.04
CA LYS A 22 -0.95 -7.85 -13.67
C LYS A 22 -2.09 -7.75 -12.66
N ILE A 23 -2.98 -6.76 -12.79
CA ILE A 23 -4.09 -6.57 -11.84
C ILE A 23 -5.33 -7.41 -12.16
N LYS A 24 -5.44 -7.97 -13.37
CA LYS A 24 -6.63 -8.75 -13.77
C LYS A 24 -6.93 -9.91 -12.80
N PRO A 25 -5.96 -10.73 -12.36
CA PRO A 25 -6.22 -11.78 -11.38
C PRO A 25 -6.80 -11.26 -10.05
N VAL A 26 -6.41 -10.04 -9.64
CA VAL A 26 -6.98 -9.40 -8.43
C VAL A 26 -8.46 -9.07 -8.63
N LEU A 27 -8.82 -8.57 -9.82
CA LEU A 27 -10.21 -8.28 -10.18
C LEU A 27 -11.05 -9.57 -10.22
N ASP A 28 -10.48 -10.66 -10.74
CA ASP A 28 -11.17 -11.95 -10.88
C ASP A 28 -11.48 -12.60 -9.51
N LEU A 29 -10.78 -12.21 -8.44
CA LEU A 29 -10.97 -12.71 -7.08
C LEU A 29 -12.04 -11.94 -6.27
N GLU A 30 -12.70 -10.93 -6.86
CA GLU A 30 -13.61 -10.04 -6.15
C GLU A 30 -14.74 -10.77 -5.42
N GLU A 31 -15.47 -11.66 -6.11
CA GLU A 31 -16.59 -12.40 -5.49
C GLU A 31 -16.12 -13.42 -4.45
N GLU A 32 -14.93 -14.01 -4.63
CA GLU A 32 -14.35 -14.92 -3.63
C GLU A 32 -14.02 -14.16 -2.33
N TYR A 33 -13.36 -13.01 -2.42
CA TYR A 33 -12.96 -12.22 -1.25
C TYR A 33 -14.15 -11.52 -0.59
N LYS A 34 -15.16 -11.15 -1.38
CA LYS A 34 -16.45 -10.68 -0.87
C LYS A 34 -17.17 -11.72 -0.01
N ALA A 35 -17.04 -12.99 -0.35
CA ALA A 35 -17.70 -14.08 0.37
C ALA A 35 -16.99 -14.48 1.68
N LYS A 36 -15.72 -14.09 1.87
CA LYS A 36 -14.99 -14.33 3.12
C LYS A 36 -15.65 -13.60 4.29
N SER A 37 -15.69 -14.21 5.46
CA SER A 37 -15.95 -13.52 6.72
C SER A 37 -14.82 -12.54 7.09
N ASP A 38 -15.04 -11.69 8.08
CA ASP A 38 -13.99 -10.79 8.58
C ASP A 38 -12.81 -11.54 9.16
N ASP A 39 -13.07 -12.64 9.86
CA ASP A 39 -12.01 -13.47 10.46
C ASP A 39 -11.17 -14.17 9.39
N GLU A 40 -11.81 -14.70 8.34
CA GLU A 40 -11.09 -15.28 7.19
C GLU A 40 -10.25 -14.22 6.46
N LEU A 41 -10.77 -13.01 6.29
CA LEU A 41 -10.04 -11.92 5.64
C LEU A 41 -8.84 -11.49 6.48
N LYS A 42 -8.99 -11.37 7.80
CA LYS A 42 -7.90 -11.07 8.73
C LYS A 42 -6.85 -12.19 8.78
N ALA A 43 -7.28 -13.44 8.68
CA ALA A 43 -6.40 -14.61 8.64
C ALA A 43 -5.50 -14.64 7.38
N MET A 44 -5.81 -13.86 6.34
CA MET A 44 -4.91 -13.72 5.19
C MET A 44 -3.54 -13.15 5.59
N THR A 45 -3.48 -12.18 6.50
CA THR A 45 -2.21 -11.57 6.94
C THR A 45 -1.22 -12.59 7.50
N PRO A 46 -1.54 -13.40 8.53
CA PRO A 46 -0.61 -14.41 9.02
C PRO A 46 -0.29 -15.48 7.96
N ASN A 47 -1.25 -15.90 7.14
CA ASN A 47 -1.02 -16.87 6.07
C ASN A 47 -0.01 -16.36 5.02
N LEU A 48 -0.14 -15.10 4.60
CA LEU A 48 0.78 -14.49 3.64
C LEU A 48 2.17 -14.28 4.25
N ARG A 49 2.26 -13.90 5.54
CA ARG A 49 3.53 -13.85 6.27
C ARG A 49 4.20 -15.22 6.35
N GLU A 50 3.43 -16.29 6.57
CA GLU A 50 3.96 -17.66 6.58
C GLU A 50 4.50 -18.06 5.20
N LYS A 51 3.81 -17.71 4.11
CA LYS A 51 4.34 -17.93 2.75
C LYS A 51 5.67 -17.22 2.52
N LEU A 52 5.80 -15.96 2.96
CA LEU A 52 7.06 -15.22 2.86
C LEU A 52 8.16 -15.87 3.71
N ALA A 53 7.85 -16.31 4.92
CA ALA A 53 8.78 -17.04 5.78
C ALA A 53 9.23 -18.38 5.16
N ALA A 54 8.36 -19.01 4.37
CA ALA A 54 8.67 -20.22 3.60
C ALA A 54 9.44 -19.95 2.28
N GLY A 55 9.78 -18.69 1.99
CA GLY A 55 10.61 -18.30 0.84
C GLY A 55 9.85 -17.79 -0.38
N ALA A 56 8.53 -17.57 -0.29
CA ALA A 56 7.79 -16.87 -1.32
C ALA A 56 8.27 -15.40 -1.43
N THR A 57 8.16 -14.83 -2.62
CA THR A 57 8.43 -13.42 -2.88
C THR A 57 7.17 -12.57 -2.77
N LEU A 58 7.31 -11.24 -2.71
CA LEU A 58 6.17 -10.32 -2.78
C LEU A 58 5.38 -10.43 -4.08
N ASP A 59 6.03 -10.77 -5.19
CA ASP A 59 5.32 -10.99 -6.46
C ASP A 59 4.48 -12.28 -6.42
N ASP A 60 4.93 -13.32 -5.71
CA ASP A 60 4.19 -14.58 -5.57
C ASP A 60 2.89 -14.40 -4.79
N ILE A 61 2.90 -13.52 -3.78
CA ILE A 61 1.72 -13.22 -2.93
C ILE A 61 0.96 -11.96 -3.35
N PHE A 62 1.38 -11.31 -4.44
CA PHE A 62 0.86 -10.02 -4.89
C PHE A 62 -0.66 -10.03 -5.03
N VAL A 63 -1.18 -11.09 -5.69
CA VAL A 63 -2.60 -11.19 -6.04
C VAL A 63 -3.46 -11.32 -4.79
N GLU A 64 -3.13 -12.24 -3.88
CA GLU A 64 -3.89 -12.42 -2.65
C GLU A 64 -3.77 -11.22 -1.71
N ALA A 65 -2.59 -10.60 -1.60
CA ALA A 65 -2.40 -9.43 -0.76
C ALA A 65 -3.21 -8.23 -1.26
N PHE A 66 -3.21 -7.99 -2.58
CA PHE A 66 -3.98 -6.89 -3.17
C PHE A 66 -5.49 -7.14 -3.06
N ALA A 67 -5.95 -8.38 -3.28
CA ALA A 67 -7.37 -8.72 -3.10
C ALA A 67 -7.81 -8.55 -1.63
N THR A 68 -6.97 -8.99 -0.69
CA THR A 68 -7.19 -8.82 0.76
C THR A 68 -7.33 -7.34 1.13
N ALA A 69 -6.36 -6.52 0.74
CA ALA A 69 -6.34 -5.09 1.05
C ALA A 69 -7.52 -4.35 0.40
N ARG A 70 -7.81 -4.65 -0.88
CA ARG A 70 -8.93 -4.06 -1.62
C ARG A 70 -10.27 -4.35 -0.94
N GLU A 71 -10.44 -5.58 -0.45
CA GLU A 71 -11.64 -5.96 0.28
C GLU A 71 -11.74 -5.28 1.65
N ALA A 72 -10.63 -5.19 2.37
CA ALA A 72 -10.60 -4.52 3.65
C ALA A 72 -10.99 -3.03 3.55
N CYS A 73 -10.59 -2.34 2.47
CA CYS A 73 -11.06 -0.97 2.20
C CYS A 73 -12.59 -0.89 2.20
N ARG A 74 -13.26 -1.81 1.48
CA ARG A 74 -14.73 -1.82 1.38
C ARG A 74 -15.39 -2.05 2.73
N ARG A 75 -14.84 -2.95 3.55
CA ARG A 75 -15.42 -3.29 4.85
C ARG A 75 -15.23 -2.22 5.91
N VAL A 76 -14.05 -1.61 5.92
CA VAL A 76 -13.65 -0.69 7.00
C VAL A 76 -14.15 0.73 6.72
N ILE A 77 -14.01 1.21 5.49
CA ILE A 77 -14.33 2.61 5.15
C ILE A 77 -15.46 2.75 4.13
N GLY A 78 -16.04 1.64 3.64
CA GLY A 78 -17.13 1.65 2.67
C GLY A 78 -16.71 1.96 1.22
N GLU A 79 -15.42 2.16 0.97
CA GLU A 79 -14.88 2.46 -0.36
C GLU A 79 -14.18 1.24 -0.96
N PHE A 80 -14.53 0.88 -2.18
CA PHE A 80 -13.94 -0.24 -2.88
C PHE A 80 -13.01 0.25 -4.01
N PRO A 81 -11.69 0.03 -3.92
CA PRO A 81 -10.76 0.58 -4.88
C PRO A 81 -11.10 0.21 -6.33
N TYR A 82 -11.11 1.23 -7.19
CA TYR A 82 -11.35 1.09 -8.63
C TYR A 82 -10.20 0.38 -9.34
N PRO A 83 -10.43 -0.19 -10.55
CA PRO A 83 -9.35 -0.79 -11.34
C PRO A 83 -8.17 0.16 -11.58
N VAL A 84 -8.40 1.45 -11.81
CA VAL A 84 -7.32 2.44 -11.99
C VAL A 84 -6.50 2.68 -10.72
N GLN A 85 -7.09 2.52 -9.54
CA GLN A 85 -6.39 2.61 -8.26
C GLN A 85 -5.55 1.34 -8.02
N LEU A 86 -6.05 0.16 -8.41
CA LEU A 86 -5.23 -1.06 -8.45
C LEU A 86 -4.04 -0.90 -9.40
N MET A 87 -4.22 -0.26 -10.55
CA MET A 87 -3.12 0.03 -11.47
C MET A 87 -2.09 0.96 -10.80
N GLY A 88 -2.53 2.04 -10.16
CA GLY A 88 -1.65 2.94 -9.41
C GLY A 88 -0.88 2.22 -8.30
N ALA A 89 -1.54 1.36 -7.54
CA ALA A 89 -0.90 0.53 -6.51
C ALA A 89 0.13 -0.44 -7.09
N ALA A 90 -0.17 -1.06 -8.23
CA ALA A 90 0.77 -1.96 -8.91
C ALA A 90 2.00 -1.21 -9.46
N VAL A 91 1.82 0.05 -9.91
CA VAL A 91 2.92 0.93 -10.31
C VAL A 91 3.81 1.26 -9.10
N MET A 92 3.21 1.65 -7.97
CA MET A 92 3.95 1.91 -6.72
C MET A 92 4.70 0.66 -6.23
N GLN A 93 4.07 -0.51 -6.31
CA GLN A 93 4.72 -1.79 -5.97
C GLN A 93 5.93 -2.08 -6.85
N GLY A 94 5.88 -1.67 -8.13
CA GLY A 94 6.99 -1.80 -9.06
C GLY A 94 8.13 -0.82 -8.82
N GLY A 95 8.02 0.07 -7.82
CA GLY A 95 9.03 1.09 -7.51
C GLY A 95 8.98 2.32 -8.41
N ASP A 96 7.87 2.55 -9.12
CA ASP A 96 7.71 3.67 -10.05
C ASP A 96 6.67 4.69 -9.53
N ILE A 97 6.56 5.84 -10.19
CA ILE A 97 5.68 6.95 -9.80
C ILE A 97 4.30 6.76 -10.45
N ALA A 98 3.28 6.56 -9.61
CA ALA A 98 1.90 6.57 -10.06
C ALA A 98 1.36 8.01 -10.20
N GLU A 99 1.47 8.59 -11.40
CA GLU A 99 0.83 9.88 -11.69
C GLU A 99 -0.70 9.70 -11.76
N MET A 100 -1.39 10.20 -10.73
CA MET A 100 -2.84 10.16 -10.63
C MET A 100 -3.37 11.58 -10.41
N LYS A 101 -4.38 11.98 -11.19
CA LYS A 101 -4.99 13.30 -11.08
C LYS A 101 -5.59 13.54 -9.69
N THR A 102 -5.78 14.80 -9.33
CA THR A 102 -6.48 15.16 -8.09
C THR A 102 -7.91 14.63 -8.14
N GLY A 103 -8.35 13.99 -7.06
CA GLY A 103 -9.66 13.32 -6.98
C GLY A 103 -9.63 11.81 -7.25
N GLU A 104 -8.56 11.26 -7.85
CA GLU A 104 -8.46 9.82 -8.17
C GLU A 104 -8.24 8.90 -6.94
N GLY A 105 -8.24 9.45 -5.72
CA GLY A 105 -8.07 8.67 -4.49
C GLY A 105 -6.67 8.10 -4.27
N LYS A 106 -5.64 8.95 -4.38
CA LYS A 106 -4.21 8.58 -4.14
C LYS A 106 -3.98 7.95 -2.75
N THR A 107 -4.63 8.49 -1.73
CA THR A 107 -4.51 7.99 -0.34
C THR A 107 -5.00 6.55 -0.24
N LEU A 108 -6.21 6.24 -0.73
CA LEU A 108 -6.75 4.89 -0.77
C LEU A 108 -5.91 3.94 -1.65
N THR A 109 -5.40 4.45 -2.77
CA THR A 109 -4.55 3.69 -3.70
C THR A 109 -3.29 3.16 -3.01
N SER A 110 -2.72 3.91 -2.06
CA SER A 110 -1.50 3.49 -1.36
C SER A 110 -1.68 2.23 -0.51
N VAL A 111 -2.89 1.96 0.00
CA VAL A 111 -3.17 0.89 0.97
C VAL A 111 -2.70 -0.48 0.48
N MET A 112 -2.92 -0.81 -0.80
CA MET A 112 -2.60 -2.14 -1.33
C MET A 112 -1.08 -2.38 -1.43
N ALA A 113 -0.33 -1.38 -1.92
CA ALA A 113 1.13 -1.47 -2.00
C ALA A 113 1.76 -1.42 -0.59
N VAL A 114 1.26 -0.55 0.29
CA VAL A 114 1.73 -0.45 1.68
C VAL A 114 1.49 -1.76 2.43
N TYR A 115 0.30 -2.33 2.32
CA TYR A 115 -0.04 -3.62 2.95
C TYR A 115 0.90 -4.73 2.49
N LEU A 116 1.07 -4.92 1.17
CA LEU A 116 1.94 -5.97 0.62
C LEU A 116 3.38 -5.87 1.14
N ASN A 117 4.00 -4.69 1.10
CA ASN A 117 5.39 -4.54 1.57
C ASN A 117 5.50 -4.68 3.10
N ALA A 118 4.49 -4.25 3.86
CA ALA A 118 4.47 -4.39 5.31
C ALA A 118 4.42 -5.86 5.77
N LEU A 119 4.02 -6.80 4.90
CA LEU A 119 4.05 -8.24 5.21
C LEU A 119 5.47 -8.79 5.38
N GLU A 120 6.50 -8.16 4.80
CA GLU A 120 7.90 -8.58 5.03
C GLU A 120 8.40 -8.28 6.46
N GLY A 121 7.68 -7.47 7.23
CA GLY A 121 8.09 -7.09 8.60
C GLY A 121 9.33 -6.19 8.66
N LYS A 122 9.73 -5.57 7.54
CA LYS A 122 10.87 -4.64 7.45
C LYS A 122 10.49 -3.17 7.72
N GLY A 123 9.19 -2.90 7.90
CA GLY A 123 8.65 -1.56 8.03
C GLY A 123 8.39 -0.88 6.68
N VAL A 124 7.32 -0.10 6.60
CA VAL A 124 7.00 0.77 5.45
C VAL A 124 6.86 2.20 5.92
N HIS A 125 7.56 3.15 5.29
CA HIS A 125 7.40 4.57 5.56
C HIS A 125 6.44 5.22 4.55
N VAL A 126 5.31 5.73 5.04
CA VAL A 126 4.39 6.56 4.24
C VAL A 126 4.67 8.02 4.54
N VAL A 127 5.22 8.73 3.55
CA VAL A 127 5.70 10.10 3.71
C VAL A 127 4.72 11.08 3.10
N THR A 128 4.29 12.07 3.89
CA THR A 128 3.46 13.18 3.41
C THR A 128 4.18 14.52 3.53
N VAL A 129 3.55 15.58 3.02
CA VAL A 129 4.14 16.93 2.99
C VAL A 129 4.02 17.69 4.30
N ASN A 130 3.15 17.26 5.24
CA ASN A 130 2.99 17.92 6.53
C ASN A 130 2.41 16.97 7.61
N GLU A 131 2.52 17.39 8.87
CA GLU A 131 2.08 16.58 10.02
C GLU A 131 0.57 16.32 10.00
N TYR A 132 -0.24 17.30 9.60
CA TYR A 132 -1.69 17.14 9.50
C TYR A 132 -2.10 15.99 8.56
N LEU A 133 -1.49 15.91 7.37
CA LEU A 133 -1.78 14.84 6.42
C LEU A 133 -1.25 13.49 6.92
N SER A 134 -0.09 13.47 7.57
CA SER A 134 0.44 12.25 8.20
C SER A 134 -0.52 11.72 9.26
N GLU A 135 -0.99 12.59 10.15
CA GLU A 135 -1.92 12.26 11.21
C GLU A 135 -3.26 11.77 10.65
N ARG A 136 -3.86 12.55 9.75
CA ARG A 136 -5.13 12.20 9.08
C ARG A 136 -5.04 10.85 8.38
N ASP A 137 -4.01 10.65 7.55
CA ASP A 137 -3.89 9.43 6.74
C ASP A 137 -3.54 8.22 7.60
N SER A 138 -2.74 8.39 8.67
CA SER A 138 -2.45 7.33 9.64
C SER A 138 -3.69 6.92 10.44
N ALA A 139 -4.58 7.86 10.75
CA ALA A 139 -5.85 7.56 11.42
C ALA A 139 -6.79 6.83 10.45
N TRP A 140 -6.99 7.39 9.26
CA TRP A 140 -7.98 6.91 8.29
C TRP A 140 -7.56 5.62 7.57
N MET A 141 -6.45 5.62 6.83
CA MET A 141 -5.97 4.41 6.14
C MET A 141 -5.43 3.38 7.14
N GLY A 142 -4.90 3.85 8.27
CA GLY A 142 -4.42 2.95 9.32
C GLY A 142 -5.53 2.14 9.98
N GLU A 143 -6.81 2.52 9.90
CA GLU A 143 -7.91 1.64 10.32
C GLU A 143 -7.98 0.37 9.46
N ILE A 144 -7.72 0.48 8.16
CA ILE A 144 -7.73 -0.67 7.23
C ILE A 144 -6.56 -1.61 7.56
N HIS A 145 -5.37 -1.04 7.78
CA HIS A 145 -4.18 -1.82 8.14
C HIS A 145 -4.33 -2.48 9.51
N ARG A 146 -4.86 -1.77 10.51
CA ARG A 146 -5.15 -2.31 11.85
C ARG A 146 -6.23 -3.39 11.81
N PHE A 147 -7.27 -3.22 10.99
CA PHE A 147 -8.27 -4.26 10.76
C PHE A 147 -7.60 -5.56 10.27
N LEU A 148 -6.65 -5.46 9.33
CA LEU A 148 -5.86 -6.59 8.83
C LEU A 148 -4.75 -7.08 9.78
N GLY A 149 -4.68 -6.56 11.01
CA GLY A 149 -3.74 -7.01 12.03
C GLY A 149 -2.33 -6.43 11.93
N LEU A 150 -2.10 -5.39 11.12
CA LEU A 150 -0.84 -4.66 11.09
C LEU A 150 -0.82 -3.53 12.11
N THR A 151 0.37 -3.23 12.62
CA THR A 151 0.62 -2.08 13.49
C THR A 151 0.92 -0.83 12.65
N VAL A 152 0.39 0.32 13.09
CA VAL A 152 0.54 1.60 12.40
C VAL A 152 1.05 2.65 13.40
N GLY A 153 2.20 3.23 13.10
CA GLY A 153 2.84 4.29 13.87
C GLY A 153 2.72 5.65 13.18
N LEU A 154 2.76 6.71 13.97
CA LEU A 154 2.82 8.10 13.49
C LEU A 154 4.03 8.77 14.12
N ASN A 155 4.94 9.27 13.29
CA ASN A 155 6.14 9.96 13.71
C ASN A 155 6.05 11.47 13.45
N LEU A 156 5.92 12.24 14.54
CA LEU A 156 5.82 13.70 14.54
C LEU A 156 6.98 14.35 15.31
N ARG A 157 7.18 15.65 15.08
CA ARG A 157 8.30 16.41 15.66
C ARG A 157 8.31 16.45 17.19
N GLN A 158 7.14 16.57 17.81
CA GLN A 158 7.00 16.67 19.26
C GLN A 158 7.25 15.36 20.02
N LEU A 159 7.42 14.25 19.31
CA LEU A 159 7.63 12.95 19.94
C LEU A 159 9.03 12.85 20.54
N THR A 160 9.11 12.27 21.74
CA THR A 160 10.37 11.89 22.38
C THR A 160 11.08 10.78 21.58
N LYS A 161 12.38 10.61 21.79
CA LYS A 161 13.17 9.54 21.14
C LYS A 161 12.56 8.14 21.35
N ALA A 162 12.03 7.87 22.55
CA ALA A 162 11.37 6.60 22.84
C ALA A 162 10.06 6.41 22.06
N GLN A 163 9.24 7.46 21.96
CA GLN A 163 8.01 7.44 21.17
C GLN A 163 8.29 7.29 19.67
N LYS A 164 9.32 7.97 19.15
CA LYS A 164 9.76 7.82 17.76
C LYS A 164 10.21 6.38 17.47
N ARG A 165 11.01 5.77 18.36
CA ARG A 165 11.38 4.35 18.25
C ARG A 165 10.16 3.43 18.23
N ALA A 166 9.15 3.70 19.06
CA ALA A 166 7.91 2.93 19.05
C ALA A 166 7.14 3.08 17.73
N ALA A 167 7.09 4.29 17.16
CA ALA A 167 6.47 4.53 15.85
C ALA A 167 7.20 3.76 14.73
N TYR A 168 8.53 3.84 14.67
CA TYR A 168 9.35 3.12 13.69
C TYR A 168 9.34 1.59 13.85
N ALA A 169 8.99 1.08 15.03
CA ALA A 169 8.84 -0.35 15.28
C ALA A 169 7.50 -0.91 14.76
N CYS A 170 6.58 -0.06 14.30
CA CYS A 170 5.35 -0.52 13.65
C CYS A 170 5.62 -1.04 12.24
N ASP A 171 4.75 -1.93 11.76
CA ASP A 171 4.80 -2.45 10.39
C ASP A 171 4.71 -1.33 9.35
N ILE A 172 3.97 -0.26 9.67
CA ILE A 172 3.80 0.94 8.84
C ILE A 172 4.01 2.18 9.71
N THR A 173 4.82 3.14 9.23
CA THR A 173 5.05 4.43 9.89
C THR A 173 4.65 5.57 8.97
N TYR A 174 3.73 6.42 9.41
CA TYR A 174 3.42 7.68 8.75
C TYR A 174 4.32 8.79 9.29
N THR A 175 4.85 9.63 8.41
CA THR A 175 5.73 10.73 8.80
C THR A 175 5.82 11.81 7.73
N THR A 176 6.59 12.86 8.00
CA THR A 176 6.97 13.87 7.01
C THR A 176 8.38 13.63 6.51
N ASN A 177 8.69 14.15 5.32
CA ASN A 177 10.04 14.09 4.77
C ASN A 177 11.08 14.72 5.70
N SER A 178 10.72 15.82 6.37
CA SER A 178 11.59 16.55 7.28
C SER A 178 11.91 15.71 8.51
N GLU A 179 10.89 15.13 9.16
CA GLU A 179 11.10 14.29 10.34
C GLU A 179 11.92 13.04 10.02
N LEU A 180 11.61 12.37 8.91
CA LEU A 180 12.37 11.19 8.47
C LEU A 180 13.86 11.52 8.26
N GLY A 181 14.16 12.65 7.62
CA GLY A 181 15.54 13.10 7.41
C GLY A 181 16.26 13.45 8.70
N PHE A 182 15.62 14.20 9.60
CA PHE A 182 16.23 14.58 10.89
C PHE A 182 16.39 13.41 11.86
N ASP A 183 15.50 12.43 11.83
CA ASP A 183 15.66 11.20 12.61
C ASP A 183 16.87 10.39 12.11
N TYR A 184 17.00 10.22 10.80
CA TYR A 184 18.18 9.57 10.21
C TYR A 184 19.49 10.27 10.60
N LEU A 185 19.54 11.61 10.52
CA LEU A 185 20.75 12.35 10.92
C LEU A 185 21.08 12.15 12.41
N ARG A 186 20.07 12.19 13.29
CA ARG A 186 20.25 12.00 14.74
C ARG A 186 20.67 10.59 15.13
N ASP A 187 20.30 9.58 14.35
CA ASP A 187 20.73 8.20 14.58
C ASP A 187 22.19 7.95 14.19
N ASN A 188 22.82 8.87 13.46
CA ASN A 188 24.21 8.81 13.01
C ASN A 188 25.12 9.86 13.66
N MET A 189 24.65 10.53 14.72
CA MET A 189 25.42 11.44 15.58
C MET A 189 25.67 10.81 16.95
#